data_AF-A0A831KC20-F1
#
_entry.id   AF-A0A831KC20-F1
#
_cell.length_a   1.000
_cell.length_b   1.000
_cell.length_c   1.000
_cell.angle_alpha   90.00
_cell.angle_beta   90.00
_cell.angle_gamma   90.00
#
_symmetry.space_group_name_H-M   'P 1'
#
loop_
_entity.id
_entity.type
_entity.pdbx_description
1 polymer ?
#
loop_
_entity_poly.entity_id
_entity_poly.type
_entity_poly.pdbx_seq_one_letter_code
_entity_poly.pdbx_strand_id
1 'polypeptide(L)'
;MSIIINNLIKFYQNNKEILEDMVKISQNREVGYLLSNNNFGHRPSKIETKEDIINYIKKGAISFHISIERWIDLNILSEKVSKKDLNEYRLGWDFIIDIDAKSLDLSKIAARIIFDYLKEKNINPIYIKYSGGKGFHIAIPWEIFPETINVYKKDNLVEEETRKLFPDLARILASYISKEIEEKLKKIILLKFSEDELKEYGVNDMEEFNPYDIIEIDTILISSRHLIRCLYSINEKTGNLSIPIKENYIEKLNPEDSNINNYSYEGIPYLTEDLERRESKELKKLINDSLLWKIKNEFEVIKFSQLAENYKNQEGFEETKKDVEEIKKRKIEINEDLFPPCIKNILNNKEMDDGRKRSLFILINFFANIGWDWDKIERYIKEWNESLQDPLKDRYIEYQLEWHKKLYKNNKKYLTPNCNNEIYYKDIGVCTPDNICSLIKNPLSYPIKKIKSTKSSQDSQNN
;
A
#
# COMPACT_ATOMS: atom_id res chain seq x y z
N MET A 1 -0.64 -2.61 39.94
CA MET A 1 0.58 -2.29 39.15
C MET A 1 1.78 -3.11 39.64
N SER A 2 2.16 -3.04 40.92
CA SER A 2 3.29 -3.82 41.47
C SER A 2 3.14 -5.35 41.35
N ILE A 3 1.93 -5.89 41.52
CA ILE A 3 1.67 -7.34 41.43
C ILE A 3 1.90 -7.88 40.02
N ILE A 4 1.43 -7.17 38.98
CA ILE A 4 1.59 -7.58 37.57
C ILE A 4 3.08 -7.57 37.20
N ILE A 5 3.79 -6.50 37.55
CA ILE A 5 5.23 -6.37 37.29
C ILE A 5 6.01 -7.49 37.99
N ASN A 6 5.71 -7.78 39.25
CA ASN A 6 6.38 -8.85 39.99
C ASN A 6 6.11 -10.23 39.38
N ASN A 7 4.87 -10.50 38.95
CA ASN A 7 4.52 -11.75 38.27
C ASN A 7 5.24 -11.90 36.93
N LEU A 8 5.32 -10.82 36.14
CA LEU A 8 6.08 -10.77 34.89
C LEU A 8 7.57 -11.07 35.12
N ILE A 9 8.20 -10.38 36.07
CA ILE A 9 9.61 -10.59 36.41
C ILE A 9 9.83 -12.05 36.79
N LYS A 10 8.99 -12.60 37.68
CA LYS A 10 9.10 -13.98 38.14
C LYS A 10 8.96 -14.98 36.99
N PHE A 11 7.98 -14.78 36.10
CA PHE A 11 7.79 -15.64 34.93
C PHE A 11 9.03 -15.64 34.03
N TYR A 12 9.50 -14.47 33.60
CA TYR A 12 10.64 -14.41 32.68
C TYR A 12 11.94 -14.90 33.33
N GLN A 13 12.16 -14.61 34.62
CA GLN A 13 13.34 -15.12 35.33
C GLN A 13 13.35 -16.65 35.46
N ASN A 14 12.17 -17.27 35.55
CA ASN A 14 12.02 -18.72 35.61
C ASN A 14 12.09 -19.40 34.25
N ASN A 15 11.99 -18.64 33.15
CA ASN A 15 12.00 -19.15 31.77
C ASN A 15 13.13 -18.48 30.99
N LYS A 16 14.36 -18.94 31.20
CA LYS A 16 15.56 -18.31 30.62
C LYS A 16 15.62 -18.48 29.10
N GLU A 17 15.07 -19.57 28.58
CA GLU A 17 14.98 -19.90 27.17
C GLU A 17 14.06 -18.91 26.44
N ILE A 18 12.95 -18.52 27.07
CA ILE A 18 12.08 -17.46 26.55
C ILE A 18 12.84 -16.14 26.41
N LEU A 19 13.65 -15.77 27.42
CA LEU A 19 14.46 -14.56 27.36
C LEU A 19 15.53 -14.65 26.25
N GLU A 20 16.12 -15.82 26.02
CA GLU A 20 17.08 -16.02 24.92
C GLU A 20 16.44 -15.77 23.56
N ASP A 21 15.26 -16.35 23.33
CA ASP A 21 14.55 -16.19 22.07
C ASP A 21 14.06 -14.76 21.86
N MET A 22 13.61 -14.08 22.93
CA MET A 22 13.28 -12.64 22.88
C MET A 22 14.50 -11.79 22.52
N VAL A 23 15.68 -12.11 23.05
CA VAL A 23 16.93 -11.41 22.71
C VAL A 23 17.31 -11.67 21.25
N LYS A 24 17.28 -12.92 20.80
CA LYS A 24 17.63 -13.32 19.43
C LYS A 24 16.75 -12.61 18.40
N ILE A 25 15.43 -12.67 18.56
CA ILE A 25 14.52 -12.06 17.60
C ILE A 25 14.63 -10.52 17.59
N SER A 26 15.06 -9.91 18.70
CA SER A 26 15.21 -8.46 18.82
C SER A 26 16.53 -7.93 18.24
N GLN A 27 17.48 -8.80 17.87
CA GLN A 27 18.75 -8.36 17.29
C GLN A 27 18.52 -7.57 16.00
N ASN A 28 19.26 -6.46 15.87
CA ASN A 28 19.16 -5.50 14.78
C ASN A 28 17.75 -4.89 14.60
N ARG A 29 16.86 -4.94 15.58
CA ARG A 29 15.51 -4.35 15.48
C ARG A 29 15.29 -3.23 16.46
N GLU A 30 14.48 -2.27 16.04
CA GLU A 30 13.92 -1.30 16.96
C GLU A 30 12.94 -2.01 17.88
N VAL A 31 13.08 -1.80 19.18
CA VAL A 31 12.14 -2.27 20.20
C VAL A 31 11.25 -1.09 20.62
N GLY A 32 9.95 -1.33 20.64
CA GLY A 32 8.98 -0.51 21.37
C GLY A 32 8.40 -1.29 22.53
N TYR A 33 8.04 -0.62 23.61
CA TYR A 33 7.39 -1.27 24.75
C TYR A 33 6.23 -0.43 25.28
N LEU A 34 5.20 -1.12 25.79
CA LEU A 34 4.05 -0.52 26.43
C LEU A 34 4.26 -0.56 27.94
N LEU A 35 4.03 0.56 28.60
CA LEU A 35 4.06 0.69 30.05
C LEU A 35 2.71 0.31 30.65
N SER A 36 2.70 -0.08 31.94
CA SER A 36 1.49 -0.48 32.66
C SER A 36 0.40 0.61 32.78
N ASN A 37 0.72 1.85 32.44
CA ASN A 37 -0.22 2.97 32.36
C ASN A 37 -0.75 3.18 30.91
N ASN A 38 -0.54 2.22 30.02
CA ASN A 38 -0.88 2.26 28.59
C ASN A 38 -0.14 3.34 27.79
N ASN A 39 0.92 3.95 28.34
CA ASN A 39 1.78 4.84 27.57
C ASN A 39 2.88 4.03 26.87
N PHE A 40 3.29 4.49 25.69
CA PHE A 40 4.46 3.94 25.01
C PHE A 40 5.75 4.44 25.65
N GLY A 41 6.72 3.54 25.76
CA GLY A 41 8.09 3.86 26.13
C GLY A 41 8.83 4.67 25.07
N HIS A 42 10.04 5.10 25.41
CA HIS A 42 10.90 5.82 24.47
C HIS A 42 11.27 4.95 23.26
N ARG A 43 11.32 5.58 22.07
CA ARG A 43 11.73 4.97 20.81
C ARG A 43 12.79 5.83 20.11
N PRO A 44 13.82 5.24 19.48
CA PRO A 44 14.10 3.80 19.42
C PRO A 44 14.61 3.25 20.77
N SER A 45 14.31 1.99 21.06
CA SER A 45 14.93 1.22 22.15
C SER A 45 15.51 -0.07 21.59
N LYS A 46 16.35 -0.75 22.37
CA LYS A 46 17.01 -2.01 22.00
C LYS A 46 16.97 -3.04 23.13
N ILE A 47 17.04 -4.31 22.76
CA ILE A 47 17.22 -5.46 23.66
C ILE A 47 18.45 -6.21 23.15
N GLU A 48 19.55 -6.16 23.90
CA GLU A 48 20.80 -6.85 23.58
C GLU A 48 21.06 -8.02 24.53
N THR A 49 20.52 -7.93 25.75
CA THR A 49 20.71 -8.91 26.82
C THR A 49 19.39 -9.29 27.48
N LYS A 50 19.39 -10.40 28.21
CA LYS A 50 18.23 -10.84 29.00
C LYS A 50 17.90 -9.83 30.09
N GLU A 51 18.94 -9.23 30.67
CA GLU A 51 18.87 -8.21 31.70
C GLU A 51 18.15 -6.94 31.20
N ASP A 52 18.28 -6.58 29.92
CA ASP A 52 17.57 -5.44 29.35
C ASP A 52 16.05 -5.62 29.48
N ILE A 53 15.53 -6.81 29.12
CA ILE A 53 14.10 -7.14 29.22
C ILE A 53 13.64 -6.98 30.66
N ILE A 54 14.36 -7.57 31.61
CA ILE A 54 14.03 -7.47 33.05
C ILE A 54 14.09 -6.01 33.53
N ASN A 55 15.06 -5.23 33.07
CA ASN A 55 15.19 -3.82 33.43
C ASN A 55 14.06 -2.96 32.86
N TYR A 56 13.60 -3.22 31.64
CA TYR A 56 12.41 -2.57 31.10
C TYR A 56 11.16 -2.92 31.93
N ILE A 57 10.98 -4.18 32.32
CA ILE A 57 9.85 -4.61 33.15
C ILE A 57 9.89 -3.92 34.53
N LYS A 58 11.07 -3.83 35.15
CA LYS A 58 11.26 -3.07 36.41
C LYS A 58 10.90 -1.59 36.28
N LYS A 59 11.09 -1.00 35.09
CA LYS A 59 10.66 0.37 34.74
C LYS A 59 9.17 0.47 34.39
N GLY A 60 8.42 -0.63 34.47
CA GLY A 60 6.97 -0.67 34.24
C GLY A 60 6.55 -1.15 32.87
N ALA A 61 7.46 -1.65 32.03
CA ALA A 61 7.09 -2.27 30.75
C ALA A 61 6.33 -3.58 30.97
N ILE A 62 5.23 -3.76 30.25
CA ILE A 62 4.36 -4.95 30.32
C ILE A 62 4.24 -5.69 28.99
N SER A 63 4.57 -5.03 27.88
CA SER A 63 4.50 -5.60 26.54
C SER A 63 5.61 -5.03 25.65
N PHE A 64 6.17 -5.87 24.79
CA PHE A 64 7.28 -5.58 23.89
C PHE A 64 6.89 -5.83 22.44
N HIS A 65 7.36 -4.96 21.57
CA HIS A 65 7.13 -4.98 20.14
C HIS A 65 8.46 -4.73 19.43
N ILE A 66 8.65 -5.33 18.25
CA ILE A 66 9.87 -5.26 17.46
C ILE A 66 9.56 -4.79 16.05
N SER A 67 10.49 -4.06 15.43
CA SER A 67 10.33 -3.64 14.04
C SER A 67 10.41 -4.81 13.06
N ILE A 68 9.59 -4.76 12.02
CA ILE A 68 9.70 -5.69 10.89
C ILE A 68 11.06 -5.49 10.18
N GLU A 69 11.47 -4.23 10.05
CA GLU A 69 12.78 -3.84 9.52
C GLU A 69 13.91 -4.21 10.48
N ARG A 70 15.05 -4.60 9.90
CA ARG A 70 16.32 -4.81 10.58
C ARG A 70 17.30 -3.73 10.16
N TRP A 71 18.07 -3.21 11.09
CA TRP A 71 18.90 -2.02 10.95
C TRP A 71 20.37 -2.35 11.19
N ILE A 72 21.24 -1.74 10.39
CA ILE A 72 22.68 -1.84 10.57
C ILE A 72 23.09 -1.19 11.89
N ASP A 73 22.55 0.01 12.16
CA ASP A 73 22.71 0.73 13.41
C ASP A 73 21.38 1.41 13.80
N LEU A 74 20.89 1.11 15.00
CA LEU A 74 19.65 1.66 15.54
C LEU A 74 19.78 3.11 16.01
N ASN A 75 20.99 3.58 16.32
CA ASN A 75 21.20 4.96 16.81
C ASN A 75 20.76 5.99 15.76
N ILE A 76 20.88 5.64 14.48
CA ILE A 76 20.49 6.46 13.34
C ILE A 76 18.98 6.76 13.33
N LEU A 77 18.15 5.87 13.91
CA LEU A 77 16.69 6.07 13.98
C LEU A 77 16.25 7.18 14.95
N SER A 78 17.18 7.68 15.77
CA SER A 78 16.94 8.81 16.69
C SER A 78 17.13 10.19 16.03
N GLU A 79 17.74 10.22 14.84
CA GLU A 79 17.96 11.45 14.08
C GLU A 79 16.78 11.75 13.13
N LYS A 80 16.62 13.01 12.70
CA LYS A 80 15.66 13.38 11.64
C LYS A 80 16.23 12.97 10.28
N VAL A 81 16.21 11.67 10.00
CA VAL A 81 16.76 11.06 8.79
C VAL A 81 15.71 11.03 7.68
N SER A 82 16.09 11.33 6.44
CA SER A 82 15.17 11.24 5.30
C SER A 82 14.82 9.78 4.98
N LYS A 83 13.71 9.54 4.27
CA LYS A 83 13.34 8.19 3.81
C LYS A 83 14.43 7.52 2.95
N LYS A 84 15.11 8.31 2.10
CA LYS A 84 16.15 7.80 1.22
C LYS A 84 17.35 7.31 2.03
N ASP A 85 17.70 8.05 3.07
CA ASP A 85 18.81 7.71 3.96
C ASP A 85 18.47 6.49 4.83
N LEU A 86 17.23 6.36 5.31
CA LEU A 86 16.78 5.16 6.05
C LEU A 86 16.94 3.86 5.24
N ASN A 87 16.71 3.90 3.93
CA ASN A 87 16.88 2.72 3.08
C ASN A 87 18.34 2.24 3.03
N GLU A 88 19.32 3.14 3.13
CA GLU A 88 20.74 2.77 3.12
C GLU A 88 21.15 2.07 4.42
N TYR A 89 20.55 2.45 5.55
CA TYR A 89 20.82 1.86 6.87
C TYR A 89 20.00 0.61 7.19
N ARG A 90 19.13 0.18 6.27
CA ARG A 90 18.37 -1.06 6.41
C ARG A 90 19.26 -2.26 6.08
N LEU A 91 19.43 -3.16 7.05
CA LEU A 91 20.07 -4.47 6.85
C LEU A 91 19.16 -5.40 6.04
N GLY A 92 17.86 -5.34 6.33
CA GLY A 92 16.85 -6.20 5.74
C GLY A 92 15.49 -6.02 6.38
N TRP A 93 14.57 -6.92 6.08
CA TRP A 93 13.25 -6.96 6.69
C TRP A 93 12.66 -8.34 6.47
N ASP A 94 11.93 -8.85 7.46
CA ASP A 94 11.17 -10.09 7.30
C ASP A 94 9.83 -9.76 6.69
N PHE A 95 9.31 -10.66 5.88
CA PHE A 95 7.94 -10.50 5.44
C PHE A 95 7.02 -11.14 6.48
N ILE A 96 6.24 -10.29 7.15
CA ILE A 96 5.30 -10.69 8.20
C ILE A 96 3.89 -10.35 7.73
N ILE A 97 3.05 -11.37 7.67
CA ILE A 97 1.62 -11.25 7.45
C ILE A 97 0.97 -11.24 8.83
N ASP A 98 0.47 -10.08 9.24
CA ASP A 98 -0.34 -9.95 10.45
C ASP A 98 -1.80 -10.22 10.10
N ILE A 99 -2.42 -11.12 10.87
CA ILE A 99 -3.78 -11.62 10.68
C ILE A 99 -4.52 -11.28 11.95
N ASP A 100 -5.55 -10.44 11.87
CA ASP A 100 -6.53 -10.24 12.94
C ASP A 100 -7.94 -10.44 12.42
N ALA A 101 -8.89 -10.80 13.28
CA ALA A 101 -10.27 -11.03 12.85
C ALA A 101 -11.25 -10.82 14.00
N LYS A 102 -12.54 -10.80 13.67
CA LYS A 102 -13.62 -10.67 14.66
C LYS A 102 -13.60 -11.79 15.72
N SER A 103 -13.12 -12.98 15.37
CA SER A 103 -12.93 -14.13 16.27
C SER A 103 -11.62 -14.86 16.01
N LEU A 104 -11.13 -15.58 17.01
CA LEU A 104 -9.91 -16.39 16.88
C LEU A 104 -10.08 -17.51 15.84
N ASP A 105 -11.27 -18.11 15.75
CA ASP A 105 -11.52 -19.20 14.81
C ASP A 105 -11.47 -18.74 13.35
N LEU A 106 -11.92 -17.51 13.06
CA LEU A 106 -11.71 -16.88 11.76
C LEU A 106 -10.22 -16.70 11.46
N SER A 107 -9.45 -16.19 12.43
CA SER A 107 -8.00 -16.03 12.26
C SER A 107 -7.27 -17.36 12.08
N LYS A 108 -7.71 -18.44 12.75
CA LYS A 108 -7.17 -19.80 12.55
C LYS A 108 -7.37 -20.27 11.11
N ILE A 109 -8.56 -20.04 10.55
CA ILE A 109 -8.87 -20.39 9.16
C ILE A 109 -7.97 -19.60 8.20
N ALA A 110 -7.87 -18.28 8.38
CA ALA A 110 -7.01 -17.43 7.56
C ALA A 110 -5.54 -17.85 7.65
N ALA A 111 -5.04 -18.07 8.88
CA ALA A 111 -3.67 -18.52 9.13
C ALA A 111 -3.37 -19.86 8.45
N ARG A 112 -4.27 -20.85 8.57
CA ARG A 112 -4.15 -22.13 7.86
C ARG A 112 -4.04 -21.93 6.35
N ILE A 113 -4.96 -21.18 5.77
CA ILE A 113 -5.01 -21.03 4.30
C ILE A 113 -3.77 -20.31 3.77
N ILE A 114 -3.31 -19.26 4.46
CA ILE A 114 -2.08 -18.53 4.10
C ILE A 114 -0.86 -19.45 4.24
N PHE A 115 -0.76 -20.18 5.34
CA PHE A 115 0.37 -21.08 5.60
C PHE A 115 0.45 -22.19 4.54
N ASP A 116 -0.68 -22.83 4.22
CA ASP A 116 -0.77 -23.85 3.18
C ASP A 116 -0.43 -23.27 1.81
N TYR A 117 -0.93 -22.07 1.46
CA TYR A 117 -0.60 -21.40 0.20
C TYR A 117 0.91 -21.21 0.05
N LEU A 118 1.58 -20.70 1.09
CA LEU A 118 3.03 -20.50 1.08
C LEU A 118 3.79 -21.83 0.97
N LYS A 119 3.31 -22.88 1.63
CA LYS A 119 3.85 -24.25 1.50
C LYS A 119 3.67 -24.85 0.12
N GLU A 120 2.51 -24.68 -0.50
CA GLU A 120 2.22 -25.12 -1.88
C GLU A 120 3.16 -24.44 -2.90
N LYS A 121 3.62 -23.22 -2.60
CA LYS A 121 4.65 -22.51 -3.38
C LYS A 121 6.08 -22.98 -3.08
N ASN A 122 6.27 -23.94 -2.18
CA ASN A 122 7.56 -24.47 -1.72
C ASN A 122 8.45 -23.41 -1.04
N ILE A 123 7.87 -22.42 -0.36
CA ILE A 123 8.63 -21.43 0.39
C ILE A 123 9.05 -22.05 1.73
N ASN A 124 10.35 -21.97 2.06
CA ASN A 124 10.87 -22.49 3.31
C ASN A 124 12.16 -21.75 3.76
N PRO A 125 12.28 -21.37 5.05
CA PRO A 125 11.32 -21.65 6.12
C PRO A 125 10.15 -20.65 6.16
N ILE A 126 9.04 -21.09 6.75
CA ILE A 126 7.87 -20.28 7.08
C ILE A 126 7.61 -20.49 8.58
N TYR A 127 7.44 -19.40 9.32
CA TYR A 127 7.15 -19.43 10.75
C TYR A 127 5.75 -18.93 11.03
N ILE A 128 5.15 -19.40 12.11
CA ILE A 128 3.85 -18.93 12.58
C ILE A 128 3.85 -18.78 14.09
N LYS A 129 3.25 -17.69 14.58
CA LYS A 129 3.00 -17.48 16.01
C LYS A 129 1.60 -16.97 16.25
N TYR A 130 1.05 -17.34 17.39
CA TYR A 130 -0.13 -16.70 17.97
C TYR A 130 0.24 -15.31 18.50
N SER A 131 -0.62 -14.32 18.30
CA SER A 131 -0.38 -12.92 18.75
C SER A 131 -0.68 -12.68 20.24
N GLY A 132 -1.25 -13.67 20.95
CA GLY A 132 -1.81 -13.51 22.29
C GLY A 132 -3.22 -12.92 22.31
N GLY A 133 -3.74 -12.44 21.17
CA GLY A 133 -5.08 -11.83 21.06
C GLY A 133 -6.05 -12.70 20.25
N LYS A 134 -6.61 -12.15 19.19
CA LYS A 134 -7.41 -12.91 18.21
C LYS A 134 -6.62 -13.21 16.94
N GLY A 135 -5.38 -12.75 16.83
CA GLY A 135 -4.61 -12.81 15.60
C GLY A 135 -3.42 -13.79 15.58
N PHE A 136 -2.81 -13.93 14.41
CA PHE A 136 -1.60 -14.71 14.14
C PHE A 136 -0.62 -13.90 13.29
N HIS A 137 0.67 -14.16 13.45
CA HIS A 137 1.66 -13.65 12.52
C HIS A 137 2.31 -14.81 11.79
N ILE A 138 2.33 -14.75 10.45
CA ILE A 138 3.09 -15.68 9.61
C ILE A 138 4.30 -14.93 9.07
N ALA A 139 5.50 -15.51 9.20
CA ALA A 139 6.74 -14.85 8.82
C ALA A 139 7.56 -15.67 7.82
N ILE A 140 8.15 -14.97 6.86
CA ILE A 140 9.20 -15.46 5.98
C ILE A 140 10.47 -14.66 6.30
N PRO A 141 11.57 -15.33 6.69
CA PRO A 141 12.77 -14.64 7.14
C PRO A 141 13.45 -13.87 6.00
N TRP A 142 14.00 -12.71 6.32
CA TRP A 142 14.83 -11.92 5.42
C TRP A 142 15.89 -12.77 4.72
N GLU A 143 16.49 -13.73 5.43
CA GLU A 143 17.62 -14.56 5.02
C GLU A 143 17.41 -15.32 3.71
N ILE A 144 16.15 -15.57 3.32
CA ILE A 144 15.83 -16.27 2.07
C ILE A 144 15.42 -15.35 0.91
N PHE A 145 15.36 -14.04 1.13
CA PHE A 145 15.04 -13.07 0.09
C PHE A 145 16.16 -12.99 -0.95
N PRO A 146 15.81 -12.79 -2.23
CA PRO A 146 16.81 -12.43 -3.23
C PRO A 146 17.50 -11.11 -2.85
N GLU A 147 18.79 -10.99 -3.11
CA GLU A 147 19.56 -9.77 -2.85
C GLU A 147 19.03 -8.60 -3.69
N THR A 148 18.73 -8.88 -4.97
CA THR A 148 18.17 -7.93 -5.92
C THR A 148 16.94 -8.49 -6.63
N ILE A 149 16.05 -7.58 -7.03
CA ILE A 149 14.93 -7.87 -7.92
C ILE A 149 14.77 -6.78 -8.96
N ASN A 150 14.14 -7.13 -10.08
CA ASN A 150 13.80 -6.19 -11.12
C ASN A 150 12.45 -5.52 -10.81
N VAL A 151 12.45 -4.20 -10.67
CA VAL A 151 11.24 -3.39 -10.44
C VAL A 151 11.11 -2.32 -11.50
N TYR A 152 9.88 -1.89 -11.77
CA TYR A 152 9.64 -0.76 -12.66
C TYR A 152 9.76 0.55 -11.88
N LYS A 153 10.73 1.39 -12.26
CA LYS A 153 10.84 2.78 -11.80
C LYS A 153 10.87 3.70 -13.01
N LYS A 154 10.03 4.73 -13.02
CA LYS A 154 9.97 5.73 -14.11
C LYS A 154 9.99 5.08 -15.50
N ASP A 155 9.19 4.03 -15.69
CA ASP A 155 9.04 3.29 -16.96
C ASP A 155 10.26 2.51 -17.47
N ASN A 156 11.21 2.27 -16.58
CA ASN A 156 12.37 1.42 -16.81
C ASN A 156 12.35 0.25 -15.83
N LEU A 157 12.69 -0.93 -16.35
CA LEU A 157 13.00 -2.07 -15.50
C LEU A 157 14.40 -1.84 -14.94
N VAL A 158 14.50 -1.67 -13.63
CA VAL A 158 15.76 -1.46 -12.92
C VAL A 158 15.94 -2.57 -11.90
N GLU A 159 17.18 -3.02 -11.77
CA GLU A 159 17.57 -3.93 -10.71
C GLU A 159 17.77 -3.12 -9.42
N GLU A 160 17.15 -3.56 -8.34
CA GLU A 160 17.17 -2.85 -7.05
C GLU A 160 17.41 -3.83 -5.91
N GLU A 161 18.16 -3.39 -4.91
CA GLU A 161 18.39 -4.16 -3.69
C GLU A 161 17.07 -4.38 -2.95
N THR A 162 16.69 -5.64 -2.70
CA THR A 162 15.40 -6.00 -2.11
C THR A 162 15.22 -5.39 -0.71
N ARG A 163 16.33 -5.19 0.03
CA ARG A 163 16.31 -4.51 1.33
C ARG A 163 15.78 -3.09 1.23
N LYS A 164 15.94 -2.40 0.11
CA LYS A 164 15.52 -1.00 -0.08
C LYS A 164 14.04 -0.85 -0.42
N LEU A 165 13.34 -1.95 -0.70
CA LEU A 165 11.98 -1.96 -1.22
C LEU A 165 10.88 -2.05 -0.16
N PHE A 166 11.23 -2.00 1.13
CA PHE A 166 10.26 -1.90 2.21
C PHE A 166 9.78 -0.44 2.38
N PRO A 167 8.47 -0.19 2.64
CA PRO A 167 7.39 -1.17 2.86
C PRO A 167 6.70 -1.64 1.58
N ASP A 168 6.96 -1.01 0.44
CA ASP A 168 6.12 -1.16 -0.75
C ASP A 168 6.09 -2.60 -1.29
N LEU A 169 7.23 -3.30 -1.30
CA LEU A 169 7.27 -4.70 -1.72
C LEU A 169 6.51 -5.62 -0.75
N ALA A 170 6.61 -5.38 0.55
CA ALA A 170 5.88 -6.14 1.56
C ALA A 170 4.36 -5.96 1.38
N ARG A 171 3.90 -4.73 1.11
CA ARG A 171 2.48 -4.44 0.82
C ARG A 171 2.01 -5.16 -0.44
N ILE A 172 2.80 -5.10 -1.52
CA ILE A 172 2.48 -5.78 -2.78
C ILE A 172 2.35 -7.29 -2.58
N LEU A 173 3.29 -7.90 -1.86
CA LEU A 173 3.25 -9.33 -1.52
C LEU A 173 2.00 -9.67 -0.71
N ALA A 174 1.70 -8.92 0.34
CA ALA A 174 0.56 -9.20 1.20
C ALA A 174 -0.78 -9.04 0.46
N SER A 175 -0.93 -8.01 -0.39
CA SER A 175 -2.12 -7.83 -1.22
C SER A 175 -2.25 -8.92 -2.27
N TYR A 176 -1.15 -9.34 -2.88
CA TYR A 176 -1.15 -10.43 -3.86
C TYR A 176 -1.57 -11.76 -3.22
N ILE A 177 -0.97 -12.11 -2.08
CA ILE A 177 -1.33 -13.34 -1.34
C ILE A 177 -2.80 -13.30 -0.92
N SER A 178 -3.27 -12.15 -0.41
CA SER A 178 -4.69 -11.98 -0.08
C SER A 178 -5.56 -12.29 -1.29
N LYS A 179 -5.29 -11.65 -2.44
CA LYS A 179 -6.07 -11.90 -3.65
C LYS A 179 -6.10 -13.37 -4.08
N GLU A 180 -4.97 -14.07 -3.94
CA GLU A 180 -4.84 -15.47 -4.34
C GLU A 180 -5.64 -16.43 -3.45
N ILE A 181 -5.83 -16.09 -2.17
CA ILE A 181 -6.54 -16.95 -1.21
C ILE A 181 -8.02 -16.57 -1.01
N GLU A 182 -8.44 -15.38 -1.45
CA GLU A 182 -9.76 -14.79 -1.21
C GLU A 182 -10.91 -15.77 -1.44
N GLU A 183 -10.95 -16.41 -2.61
CA GLU A 183 -12.01 -17.36 -2.99
C GLU A 183 -12.04 -18.61 -2.09
N LYS A 184 -10.86 -19.14 -1.74
CA LYS A 184 -10.74 -20.31 -0.86
C LYS A 184 -11.17 -19.94 0.56
N LEU A 185 -10.78 -18.74 1.02
CA LEU A 185 -11.14 -18.19 2.32
C LEU A 185 -12.67 -17.98 2.43
N LYS A 186 -13.29 -17.32 1.46
CA LYS A 186 -14.75 -17.13 1.38
C LYS A 186 -15.49 -18.46 1.49
N LYS A 187 -15.14 -19.43 0.66
CA LYS A 187 -15.79 -20.75 0.63
C LYS A 187 -15.68 -21.48 1.97
N ILE A 188 -14.49 -21.48 2.58
CA ILE A 188 -14.29 -22.19 3.86
C ILE A 188 -15.06 -21.52 5.00
N ILE A 189 -15.13 -20.18 5.03
CA ILE A 189 -15.91 -19.45 6.04
C ILE A 189 -17.40 -19.78 5.90
N LEU A 190 -17.96 -19.68 4.69
CA LEU A 190 -19.36 -20.00 4.42
C LEU A 190 -19.73 -21.46 4.72
N LEU A 191 -18.76 -22.38 4.68
CA LEU A 191 -18.96 -23.78 5.05
C LEU A 191 -18.85 -24.03 6.56
N LYS A 192 -18.09 -23.21 7.29
CA LYS A 192 -17.81 -23.43 8.72
C LYS A 192 -18.73 -22.67 9.67
N PHE A 193 -19.24 -21.52 9.24
CA PHE A 193 -20.09 -20.67 10.06
C PHE A 193 -21.52 -20.64 9.51
N SER A 194 -22.49 -20.66 10.42
CA SER A 194 -23.88 -20.43 10.09
C SER A 194 -24.14 -18.98 9.67
N GLU A 195 -25.26 -18.75 9.00
CA GLU A 195 -25.66 -17.41 8.59
C GLU A 195 -25.83 -16.46 9.79
N ASP A 196 -26.34 -16.96 10.91
CA ASP A 196 -26.52 -16.19 12.14
C ASP A 196 -25.18 -15.77 12.76
N GLU A 197 -24.20 -16.67 12.83
CA GLU A 197 -22.84 -16.34 13.30
C GLU A 197 -22.16 -15.29 12.41
N LEU A 198 -22.35 -15.38 11.09
CA LEU A 198 -21.78 -14.40 10.16
C LEU A 198 -22.45 -13.03 10.27
N LYS A 199 -23.77 -12.99 10.52
CA LYS A 199 -24.49 -11.75 10.84
C LYS A 199 -23.97 -11.10 12.12
N GLU A 200 -23.64 -11.88 13.15
CA GLU A 200 -23.01 -11.36 14.37
C GLU A 200 -21.65 -10.71 14.10
N TYR A 201 -20.92 -11.18 13.10
CA TYR A 201 -19.67 -10.55 12.64
C TYR A 201 -19.88 -9.33 11.72
N GLY A 202 -21.12 -9.02 11.36
CA GLY A 202 -21.48 -7.88 10.50
C GLY A 202 -21.67 -8.22 9.03
N VAL A 203 -21.75 -9.50 8.66
CA VAL A 203 -22.00 -9.94 7.28
C VAL A 203 -23.51 -9.98 7.04
N ASN A 204 -24.03 -9.04 6.26
CA ASN A 204 -25.47 -8.95 5.98
C ASN A 204 -25.91 -9.67 4.70
N ASP A 205 -24.99 -9.85 3.74
CA ASP A 205 -25.25 -10.48 2.45
C ASP A 205 -24.22 -11.59 2.21
N MET A 206 -24.70 -12.84 2.15
CA MET A 206 -23.84 -14.03 1.96
C MET A 206 -23.41 -14.23 0.51
N GLU A 207 -24.19 -13.73 -0.46
CA GLU A 207 -23.85 -13.82 -1.88
C GLU A 207 -22.69 -12.87 -2.20
N GLU A 208 -22.79 -11.62 -1.73
CA GLU A 208 -21.77 -10.59 -1.92
C GLU A 208 -20.66 -10.60 -0.85
N PHE A 209 -20.71 -11.52 0.11
CA PHE A 209 -19.75 -11.58 1.22
C PHE A 209 -18.29 -11.53 0.77
N ASN A 210 -17.54 -10.56 1.29
CA ASN A 210 -16.09 -10.47 1.16
C ASN A 210 -15.43 -10.93 2.48
N PRO A 211 -14.56 -11.96 2.47
CA PRO A 211 -13.93 -12.45 3.70
C PRO A 211 -13.11 -11.38 4.44
N TYR A 212 -12.65 -10.34 3.74
CA TYR A 212 -11.87 -9.25 4.34
C TYR A 212 -12.70 -8.25 5.14
N ASP A 213 -14.03 -8.35 5.13
CA ASP A 213 -14.90 -7.53 5.99
C ASP A 213 -14.82 -7.97 7.47
N ILE A 214 -14.43 -9.23 7.69
CA ILE A 214 -14.36 -9.84 9.03
C ILE A 214 -12.96 -10.34 9.41
N ILE A 215 -12.03 -10.37 8.45
CA ILE A 215 -10.62 -10.73 8.62
C ILE A 215 -9.74 -9.61 8.04
N GLU A 216 -8.88 -9.06 8.87
CA GLU A 216 -7.87 -8.10 8.49
C GLU A 216 -6.55 -8.83 8.24
N ILE A 217 -6.11 -8.85 6.98
CA ILE A 217 -4.74 -9.21 6.61
C ILE A 217 -4.01 -7.89 6.40
N ASP A 218 -3.13 -7.55 7.33
CA ASP A 218 -2.70 -6.16 7.51
C ASP A 218 -1.71 -5.73 6.42
N THR A 219 -2.24 -5.30 5.28
CA THR A 219 -1.47 -4.83 4.11
C THR A 219 -1.22 -3.33 4.15
N ILE A 220 -2.04 -2.57 4.90
CA ILE A 220 -2.05 -1.11 4.90
C ILE A 220 -1.13 -0.55 6.01
N LEU A 221 -1.07 -1.20 7.18
CA LEU A 221 -0.28 -0.72 8.31
C LEU A 221 1.22 -0.97 8.20
N ILE A 222 1.65 -1.84 7.26
CA ILE A 222 3.07 -2.04 6.93
C ILE A 222 3.63 -0.70 6.47
N SER A 223 4.30 0.01 7.36
CA SER A 223 4.88 1.34 7.16
C SER A 223 6.30 1.32 7.70
N SER A 224 7.11 2.32 7.35
CA SER A 224 8.46 2.39 7.92
C SER A 224 8.39 2.48 9.44
N ARG A 225 9.25 1.70 10.11
CA ARG A 225 9.33 1.50 11.55
C ARG A 225 8.05 0.94 12.18
N HIS A 226 7.27 0.19 11.39
CA HIS A 226 6.13 -0.57 11.89
C HIS A 226 6.61 -1.65 12.88
N LEU A 227 5.93 -1.74 14.02
CA LEU A 227 6.25 -2.67 15.09
C LEU A 227 5.19 -3.75 15.19
N ILE A 228 5.62 -4.99 15.35
CA ILE A 228 4.76 -6.14 15.66
C ILE A 228 5.03 -6.64 17.08
N ARG A 229 4.05 -7.29 17.71
CA ARG A 229 4.26 -7.87 19.05
C ARG A 229 5.42 -8.87 19.03
N CYS A 230 6.38 -8.68 19.92
CA CYS A 230 7.56 -9.53 20.04
C CYS A 230 7.16 -10.97 20.41
N LEU A 231 7.96 -11.94 19.98
CA LEU A 231 7.86 -13.32 20.46
C LEU A 231 7.91 -13.34 21.99
N TYR A 232 7.06 -14.15 22.62
CA TYR A 232 6.87 -14.26 24.06
C TYR A 232 6.52 -12.98 24.82
N SER A 233 6.22 -11.89 24.12
CA SER A 233 5.64 -10.72 24.76
C SER A 233 4.19 -11.00 25.14
N ILE A 234 3.78 -10.47 26.29
CA ILE A 234 2.38 -10.52 26.71
C ILE A 234 1.52 -9.58 25.88
N ASN A 235 0.32 -10.04 25.56
CA ASN A 235 -0.81 -9.21 25.16
C ASN A 235 -1.49 -8.64 26.41
N GLU A 236 -1.39 -7.32 26.57
CA GLU A 236 -1.85 -6.57 27.72
C GLU A 236 -3.36 -6.70 27.98
N LYS A 237 -4.16 -7.03 26.97
CA LYS A 237 -5.63 -7.15 27.09
C LYS A 237 -6.06 -8.53 27.57
N THR A 238 -5.34 -9.57 27.17
CA THR A 238 -5.72 -10.97 27.44
C THR A 238 -4.85 -11.64 28.50
N GLY A 239 -3.64 -11.13 28.76
CA GLY A 239 -2.64 -11.78 29.62
C GLY A 239 -1.92 -12.96 28.96
N ASN A 240 -2.22 -13.23 27.69
CA ASN A 240 -1.64 -14.33 26.92
C ASN A 240 -0.35 -13.91 26.23
N LEU A 241 0.58 -14.85 26.12
CA LEU A 241 1.87 -14.67 25.45
C LEU A 241 1.70 -14.79 23.93
N SER A 242 2.52 -14.04 23.18
CA SER A 242 2.68 -14.29 21.76
C SER A 242 3.61 -15.48 21.52
N ILE A 243 3.05 -16.66 21.33
CA ILE A 243 3.83 -17.92 21.30
C ILE A 243 4.01 -18.48 19.89
N PRO A 244 5.17 -19.06 19.56
CA PRO A 244 5.34 -19.79 18.32
C PRO A 244 4.50 -21.07 18.36
N ILE A 245 3.95 -21.49 17.22
CA ILE A 245 3.10 -22.69 17.14
C ILE A 245 3.55 -23.60 16.02
N LYS A 246 3.37 -24.91 16.21
CA LYS A 246 3.56 -25.88 15.13
C LYS A 246 2.42 -25.80 14.14
N GLU A 247 2.71 -26.11 12.88
CA GLU A 247 1.72 -26.07 11.81
C GLU A 247 0.48 -26.92 12.11
N ASN A 248 0.63 -28.10 12.72
CA ASN A 248 -0.45 -29.03 13.02
C ASN A 248 -1.29 -28.62 14.25
N TYR A 249 -0.95 -27.49 14.87
CA TYR A 249 -1.58 -26.96 16.07
C TYR A 249 -2.40 -25.68 15.81
N ILE A 250 -2.40 -25.14 14.59
CA ILE A 250 -3.12 -23.89 14.25
C ILE A 250 -4.59 -23.96 14.66
N GLU A 251 -5.31 -25.01 14.24
CA GLU A 251 -6.72 -25.19 14.55
C GLU A 251 -6.97 -25.53 16.03
N LYS A 252 -6.02 -26.26 16.63
CA LYS A 252 -6.11 -26.79 17.99
C LYS A 252 -5.70 -25.79 19.07
N LEU A 253 -5.18 -24.63 18.67
CA LEU A 253 -4.71 -23.61 19.60
C LEU A 253 -5.83 -23.24 20.59
N ASN A 254 -5.55 -23.44 21.87
CA ASN A 254 -6.35 -22.91 22.97
C ASN A 254 -5.60 -21.71 23.58
N PRO A 255 -6.18 -20.51 23.59
CA PRO A 255 -5.54 -19.32 24.14
C PRO A 255 -5.04 -19.48 25.59
N GLU A 256 -5.75 -20.26 26.41
CA GLU A 256 -5.39 -20.48 27.81
C GLU A 256 -4.04 -21.18 28.00
N ASP A 257 -3.60 -21.95 27.01
CA ASP A 257 -2.29 -22.63 27.03
C ASP A 257 -1.14 -21.61 26.89
N SER A 258 -1.43 -20.44 26.33
CA SER A 258 -0.47 -19.34 26.18
C SER A 258 -0.49 -18.34 27.34
N ASN A 259 -1.35 -18.56 28.35
CA ASN A 259 -1.38 -17.70 29.53
C ASN A 259 -0.06 -17.81 30.30
N ILE A 260 0.46 -16.69 30.81
CA ILE A 260 1.72 -16.65 31.55
C ILE A 260 1.78 -17.65 32.73
N ASN A 261 0.63 -17.98 33.33
CA ASN A 261 0.58 -18.90 34.47
C ASN A 261 0.58 -20.38 34.06
N ASN A 262 0.28 -20.69 32.80
CA ASN A 262 0.10 -22.04 32.29
C ASN A 262 1.17 -22.44 31.26
N TYR A 263 1.82 -21.46 30.64
CA TYR A 263 2.71 -21.68 29.51
C TYR A 263 3.97 -22.44 29.91
N SER A 264 4.32 -23.43 29.08
CA SER A 264 5.60 -24.15 29.12
C SER A 264 6.33 -23.95 27.80
N TYR A 265 7.63 -23.67 27.87
CA TYR A 265 8.47 -23.50 26.69
C TYR A 265 8.56 -24.81 25.88
N GLU A 266 8.38 -24.72 24.56
CA GLU A 266 8.36 -25.86 23.64
C GLU A 266 9.54 -25.92 22.65
N GLY A 267 10.40 -24.90 22.62
CA GLY A 267 11.53 -24.85 21.68
C GLY A 267 11.12 -24.77 20.21
N ILE A 268 9.94 -24.23 19.90
CA ILE A 268 9.48 -24.02 18.53
C ILE A 268 10.11 -22.73 17.99
N PRO A 269 10.83 -22.77 16.86
CA PRO A 269 11.48 -21.57 16.32
C PRO A 269 10.47 -20.58 15.73
N TYR A 270 10.76 -19.29 15.86
CA TYR A 270 10.11 -18.21 15.12
C TYR A 270 11.11 -17.08 14.91
N LEU A 271 11.80 -17.08 13.75
CA LEU A 271 12.84 -16.10 13.44
C LEU A 271 13.98 -16.03 14.50
N THR A 272 14.23 -17.14 15.21
CA THR A 272 15.24 -17.27 16.27
C THR A 272 16.39 -18.20 15.89
N GLU A 273 16.32 -18.81 14.72
CA GLU A 273 17.36 -19.69 14.19
C GLU A 273 18.45 -18.88 13.50
N ASP A 274 19.70 -19.31 13.65
CA ASP A 274 20.83 -18.75 12.91
C ASP A 274 20.80 -19.32 11.48
N LEU A 275 20.11 -18.60 10.59
CA LEU A 275 19.99 -18.96 9.19
C LEU A 275 21.12 -18.34 8.37
N GLU A 276 21.83 -19.17 7.59
CA GLU A 276 22.71 -18.66 6.54
C GLU A 276 21.89 -18.03 5.41
N ARG A 277 22.40 -16.91 4.87
CA ARG A 277 21.80 -16.24 3.71
C ARG A 277 21.76 -17.19 2.52
N ARG A 278 20.58 -17.45 1.96
CA ARG A 278 20.41 -18.28 0.76
C ARG A 278 19.21 -17.81 -0.05
N GLU A 279 19.39 -17.44 -1.30
CA GLU A 279 18.24 -17.01 -2.11
C GLU A 279 17.27 -18.17 -2.39
N SER A 280 15.98 -17.98 -2.06
CA SER A 280 14.92 -18.90 -2.50
C SER A 280 14.41 -18.51 -3.89
N LYS A 281 14.51 -19.44 -4.84
CA LYS A 281 13.98 -19.26 -6.21
C LYS A 281 12.46 -19.15 -6.21
N GLU A 282 11.82 -19.88 -5.32
CA GLU A 282 10.39 -19.95 -5.10
C GLU A 282 9.86 -18.61 -4.57
N LEU A 283 10.54 -18.03 -3.58
CA LEU A 283 10.21 -16.71 -3.07
C LEU A 283 10.46 -15.62 -4.14
N LYS A 284 11.57 -15.70 -4.88
CA LYS A 284 11.84 -14.76 -6.00
C LYS A 284 10.75 -14.84 -7.07
N LYS A 285 10.23 -16.03 -7.35
CA LYS A 285 9.09 -16.23 -8.25
C LYS A 285 7.82 -15.58 -7.68
N LEU A 286 7.49 -15.81 -6.41
CA LEU A 286 6.33 -15.18 -5.77
C LEU A 286 6.41 -13.65 -5.82
N ILE A 287 7.59 -13.08 -5.56
CA ILE A 287 7.86 -11.64 -5.67
C ILE A 287 7.59 -11.14 -7.09
N ASN A 288 8.15 -11.80 -8.11
CA ASN A 288 7.95 -11.39 -9.50
C ASN A 288 6.47 -11.48 -9.92
N ASP A 289 5.78 -12.56 -9.52
CA ASP A 289 4.35 -12.75 -9.80
C ASP A 289 3.52 -11.62 -9.15
N SER A 290 3.84 -11.25 -7.90
CA SER A 290 3.16 -10.15 -7.20
C SER A 290 3.39 -8.77 -7.84
N LEU A 291 4.61 -8.50 -8.33
CA LEU A 291 4.93 -7.26 -9.05
C LEU A 291 4.21 -7.20 -10.40
N LEU A 292 4.18 -8.31 -11.15
CA LEU A 292 3.44 -8.39 -12.41
C LEU A 292 1.94 -8.20 -12.20
N TRP A 293 1.38 -8.77 -11.14
CA TRP A 293 0.00 -8.57 -10.73
C TRP A 293 -0.30 -7.10 -10.41
N LYS A 294 0.54 -6.45 -9.61
CA LYS A 294 0.41 -5.01 -9.28
C LYS A 294 0.39 -4.15 -10.53
N ILE A 295 1.32 -4.39 -11.46
CA ILE A 295 1.40 -3.67 -12.74
C ILE A 295 0.11 -3.87 -13.56
N LYS A 296 -0.36 -5.12 -13.71
CA LYS A 296 -1.59 -5.42 -14.45
C LYS A 296 -2.80 -4.69 -13.86
N ASN A 297 -2.96 -4.72 -12.54
CA ASN A 297 -4.06 -4.03 -11.86
C ASN A 297 -3.97 -2.52 -11.98
N GLU A 298 -2.79 -1.92 -11.90
CA GLU A 298 -2.64 -0.47 -12.12
C GLU A 298 -3.02 -0.09 -13.56
N PHE A 299 -2.63 -0.88 -14.55
CA PHE A 299 -3.07 -0.70 -15.94
C PHE A 299 -4.58 -0.88 -16.11
N GLU A 300 -5.18 -1.84 -15.42
CA GLU A 300 -6.63 -2.07 -15.46
C GLU A 300 -7.40 -0.95 -14.74
N VAL A 301 -6.94 -0.47 -13.59
CA VAL A 301 -7.52 0.69 -12.89
C VAL A 301 -7.42 1.94 -13.74
N ILE A 302 -6.32 2.15 -14.48
CA ILE A 302 -6.25 3.25 -15.46
C ILE A 302 -7.29 3.07 -16.56
N LYS A 303 -7.47 1.87 -17.12
CA LYS A 303 -8.50 1.60 -18.13
C LYS A 303 -9.92 1.73 -17.57
N PHE A 304 -10.17 1.27 -16.34
CA PHE A 304 -11.47 1.27 -15.67
C PHE A 304 -11.84 2.64 -15.14
N SER A 305 -10.91 3.45 -14.63
CA SER A 305 -11.15 4.85 -14.29
C SER A 305 -11.51 5.66 -15.54
N GLN A 306 -10.82 5.41 -16.66
CA GLN A 306 -11.17 5.97 -17.97
C GLN A 306 -12.54 5.50 -18.48
N LEU A 307 -12.98 4.27 -18.16
CA LEU A 307 -14.30 3.75 -18.52
C LEU A 307 -15.40 4.22 -17.55
N ALA A 308 -15.13 4.31 -16.25
CA ALA A 308 -16.07 4.71 -15.21
C ALA A 308 -16.34 6.23 -15.23
N GLU A 309 -15.34 7.05 -15.62
CA GLU A 309 -15.57 8.46 -15.96
C GLU A 309 -16.54 8.62 -17.15
N ASN A 310 -16.60 7.64 -18.07
CA ASN A 310 -17.60 7.67 -19.14
C ASN A 310 -19.01 7.33 -18.65
N TYR A 311 -19.15 6.60 -17.53
CA TYR A 311 -20.44 6.17 -16.98
C TYR A 311 -21.00 7.11 -15.90
N LYS A 312 -20.17 7.73 -15.06
CA LYS A 312 -20.61 8.64 -13.97
C LYS A 312 -20.92 10.07 -14.42
N ASN A 313 -20.62 10.44 -15.67
CA ASN A 313 -20.89 11.76 -16.22
C ASN A 313 -22.26 11.85 -16.91
N GLN A 314 -23.36 11.71 -16.16
CA GLN A 314 -24.69 12.10 -16.67
C GLN A 314 -25.13 13.50 -16.20
N GLU A 315 -24.56 14.06 -15.12
CA GLU A 315 -24.85 15.44 -14.69
C GLU A 315 -23.65 16.39 -14.83
N GLY A 316 -23.52 17.01 -16.01
CA GLY A 316 -22.44 17.93 -16.40
C GLY A 316 -21.91 17.67 -17.82
N PHE A 317 -22.24 16.50 -18.38
CA PHE A 317 -21.85 16.08 -19.72
C PHE A 317 -22.56 16.84 -20.84
N GLU A 318 -23.84 17.19 -20.65
CA GLU A 318 -24.56 18.00 -21.65
C GLU A 318 -24.01 19.41 -21.77
N GLU A 319 -23.68 20.06 -20.65
CA GLU A 319 -23.11 21.42 -20.68
C GLU A 319 -21.71 21.41 -21.31
N THR A 320 -20.86 20.46 -20.92
CA THR A 320 -19.52 20.29 -21.51
C THR A 320 -19.61 19.98 -23.01
N LYS A 321 -20.55 19.10 -23.43
CA LYS A 321 -20.80 18.83 -24.86
C LYS A 321 -21.28 20.06 -25.61
N LYS A 322 -22.20 20.84 -25.05
CA LYS A 322 -22.70 22.09 -25.64
C LYS A 322 -21.56 23.09 -25.83
N ASP A 323 -20.70 23.28 -24.84
CA ASP A 323 -19.53 24.17 -24.94
C ASP A 323 -18.55 23.66 -26.01
N VAL A 324 -18.25 22.35 -26.06
CA VAL A 324 -17.38 21.75 -27.08
C VAL A 324 -17.99 21.85 -28.49
N GLU A 325 -19.30 21.65 -28.62
CA GLU A 325 -20.02 21.84 -29.88
C GLU A 325 -20.05 23.33 -30.28
N GLU A 326 -20.16 24.25 -29.32
CA GLU A 326 -20.09 25.70 -29.56
C GLU A 326 -18.71 26.09 -30.12
N ILE A 327 -17.62 25.57 -29.54
CA ILE A 327 -16.24 25.76 -30.06
C ILE A 327 -16.16 25.29 -31.51
N LYS A 328 -16.62 24.07 -31.79
CA LYS A 328 -16.55 23.45 -33.13
C LYS A 328 -17.43 24.17 -34.16
N LYS A 329 -18.68 24.50 -33.79
CA LYS A 329 -19.65 25.17 -34.68
C LYS A 329 -19.19 26.57 -35.04
N ARG A 330 -18.61 27.30 -34.09
CA ARG A 330 -18.09 28.66 -34.30
C ARG A 330 -16.67 28.69 -34.87
N LYS A 331 -16.04 27.53 -35.08
CA LYS A 331 -14.65 27.38 -35.52
C LYS A 331 -13.70 28.27 -34.71
N ILE A 332 -13.90 28.31 -33.39
CA ILE A 332 -13.07 29.12 -32.50
C ILE A 332 -11.71 28.45 -32.41
N GLU A 333 -10.66 29.15 -32.83
CA GLU A 333 -9.30 28.68 -32.62
C GLU A 333 -8.92 28.86 -31.15
N ILE A 334 -8.77 27.73 -30.45
CA ILE A 334 -8.33 27.73 -29.05
C ILE A 334 -6.80 27.67 -29.03
N ASN A 335 -6.19 28.77 -28.61
CA ASN A 335 -4.76 28.92 -28.37
C ASN A 335 -4.41 28.82 -26.87
N GLU A 336 -3.12 28.87 -26.53
CA GLU A 336 -2.64 28.74 -25.16
C GLU A 336 -3.25 29.75 -24.18
N ASP A 337 -3.56 30.97 -24.61
CA ASP A 337 -4.16 31.99 -23.74
C ASP A 337 -5.49 31.54 -23.16
N LEU A 338 -6.24 30.74 -23.92
CA LEU A 338 -7.55 30.20 -23.57
C LEU A 338 -7.48 28.87 -22.81
N PHE A 339 -6.29 28.32 -22.55
CA PHE A 339 -6.15 27.09 -21.79
C PHE A 339 -6.46 27.30 -20.30
N PRO A 340 -7.10 26.31 -19.65
CA PRO A 340 -7.28 26.33 -18.19
C PRO A 340 -5.95 26.26 -17.46
N PRO A 341 -5.87 26.76 -16.20
CA PRO A 341 -4.65 26.73 -15.39
C PRO A 341 -4.01 25.35 -15.32
N CYS A 342 -4.79 24.28 -15.16
CA CYS A 342 -4.25 22.92 -15.09
C CYS A 342 -3.52 22.47 -16.35
N ILE A 343 -4.01 22.83 -17.54
CA ILE A 343 -3.36 22.51 -18.82
C ILE A 343 -2.10 23.34 -18.98
N LYS A 344 -2.14 24.63 -18.62
CA LYS A 344 -0.96 25.50 -18.63
C LYS A 344 0.14 24.99 -17.70
N ASN A 345 -0.24 24.56 -16.50
CA ASN A 345 0.70 24.02 -15.52
C ASN A 345 1.33 22.72 -16.00
N ILE A 346 0.56 21.84 -16.66
CA ILE A 346 1.11 20.64 -17.29
C ILE A 346 2.15 21.02 -18.36
N LEU A 347 1.84 22.01 -19.21
CA LEU A 347 2.74 22.44 -20.29
C LEU A 347 4.01 23.13 -19.77
N ASN A 348 3.90 23.86 -18.65
CA ASN A 348 5.01 24.65 -18.09
C ASN A 348 5.87 23.88 -17.07
N ASN A 349 5.37 22.78 -16.50
CA ASN A 349 6.09 22.02 -15.48
C ASN A 349 7.10 21.05 -16.10
N LYS A 350 8.33 21.55 -16.32
CA LYS A 350 9.44 20.78 -16.92
C LYS A 350 10.08 19.77 -15.97
N GLU A 351 9.98 19.98 -14.66
CA GLU A 351 10.62 19.15 -13.61
C GLU A 351 9.61 18.16 -12.98
N MET A 352 8.66 17.68 -13.77
CA MET A 352 7.56 16.85 -13.28
C MET A 352 8.06 15.46 -12.84
N ASP A 353 8.26 15.26 -11.54
CA ASP A 353 8.76 14.01 -10.94
C ASP A 353 7.82 12.81 -11.13
N ASP A 354 6.50 13.04 -10.98
CA ASP A 354 5.41 12.07 -11.15
C ASP A 354 4.27 12.72 -11.95
N GLY A 355 3.48 11.91 -12.68
CA GLY A 355 2.29 12.36 -13.40
C GLY A 355 2.45 12.52 -14.92
N ARG A 356 3.66 12.37 -15.49
CA ARG A 356 3.91 12.59 -16.93
C ARG A 356 2.98 11.81 -17.86
N LYS A 357 2.70 10.54 -17.54
CA LYS A 357 1.73 9.71 -18.28
C LYS A 357 0.28 10.19 -18.15
N ARG A 358 -0.11 10.66 -16.95
CA ARG A 358 -1.43 11.26 -16.70
C ARG A 358 -1.58 12.56 -17.48
N SER A 359 -0.54 13.40 -17.46
CA SER A 359 -0.42 14.62 -18.24
C SER A 359 -0.54 14.37 -19.74
N LEU A 360 0.18 13.39 -20.29
CA LEU A 360 0.06 12.99 -21.70
C LEU A 360 -1.39 12.64 -22.07
N PHE A 361 -2.05 11.83 -21.24
CA PHE A 361 -3.45 11.45 -21.46
C PHE A 361 -4.40 12.67 -21.42
N ILE A 362 -4.22 13.58 -20.45
CA ILE A 362 -5.01 14.80 -20.31
C ILE A 362 -4.85 15.70 -21.55
N LEU A 363 -3.60 15.94 -21.99
CA LEU A 363 -3.30 16.80 -23.13
C LEU A 363 -3.90 16.26 -24.44
N ILE A 364 -3.70 14.97 -24.75
CA ILE A 364 -4.25 14.36 -25.96
C ILE A 364 -5.78 14.51 -26.00
N ASN A 365 -6.45 14.20 -24.90
CA ASN A 365 -7.91 14.30 -24.85
C ASN A 365 -8.39 15.76 -24.90
N PHE A 366 -7.68 16.69 -24.26
CA PHE A 366 -8.02 18.10 -24.31
C PHE A 366 -7.92 18.65 -25.74
N PHE A 367 -6.77 18.48 -26.40
CA PHE A 367 -6.55 18.99 -27.75
C PHE A 367 -7.49 18.38 -28.80
N ALA A 368 -7.74 17.08 -28.72
CA ALA A 368 -8.67 16.42 -29.63
C ALA A 368 -10.13 16.88 -29.44
N ASN A 369 -10.54 17.21 -28.20
CA ASN A 369 -11.88 17.71 -27.94
C ASN A 369 -12.10 19.15 -28.37
N ILE A 370 -11.10 20.04 -28.19
CA ILE A 370 -11.17 21.42 -28.69
C ILE A 370 -11.04 21.51 -30.22
N GLY A 371 -10.73 20.40 -30.89
CA GLY A 371 -10.81 20.28 -32.35
C GLY A 371 -9.50 20.52 -33.09
N TRP A 372 -8.35 20.38 -32.41
CA TRP A 372 -7.06 20.35 -33.11
C TRP A 372 -6.95 19.12 -34.01
N ASP A 373 -6.27 19.27 -35.15
CA ASP A 373 -5.96 18.16 -36.04
C ASP A 373 -4.87 17.27 -35.43
N TRP A 374 -4.86 15.98 -35.84
CA TRP A 374 -3.97 15.00 -35.25
C TRP A 374 -2.48 15.27 -35.51
N ASP A 375 -2.15 15.90 -36.63
CA ASP A 375 -0.76 16.23 -36.96
C ASP A 375 -0.27 17.36 -36.03
N LYS A 376 -1.11 18.36 -35.78
CA LYS A 376 -0.86 19.42 -34.78
C LYS A 376 -0.75 18.85 -33.38
N ILE A 377 -1.65 17.95 -32.97
CA ILE A 377 -1.60 17.29 -31.65
C ILE A 377 -0.28 16.53 -31.49
N GLU A 378 0.08 15.70 -32.48
CA GLU A 378 1.28 14.89 -32.44
C GLU A 378 2.54 15.75 -32.33
N ARG A 379 2.66 16.80 -33.16
CA ARG A 379 3.77 17.75 -33.08
C ARG A 379 3.85 18.41 -31.71
N TYR A 380 2.73 18.92 -31.21
CA TYR A 380 2.70 19.68 -29.96
C TYR A 380 2.98 18.80 -28.73
N ILE A 381 2.52 17.54 -28.74
CA ILE A 381 2.85 16.55 -27.71
C ILE A 381 4.33 16.17 -27.73
N LYS A 382 4.92 16.03 -28.92
CA LYS A 382 6.36 15.76 -29.06
C LYS A 382 7.19 16.93 -28.52
N GLU A 383 6.87 18.16 -28.93
CA GLU A 383 7.53 19.38 -28.43
C GLU A 383 7.41 19.52 -26.90
N TRP A 384 6.20 19.30 -26.35
CA TRP A 384 6.02 19.30 -24.90
C TRP A 384 6.87 18.22 -24.21
N ASN A 385 6.86 16.99 -24.71
CA ASN A 385 7.61 15.89 -24.13
C ASN A 385 9.13 16.11 -24.17
N GLU A 386 9.66 16.64 -25.28
CA GLU A 386 11.07 17.02 -25.44
C GLU A 386 11.49 18.12 -24.46
N SER A 387 10.55 18.97 -24.04
CA SER A 387 10.82 20.04 -23.08
C SER A 387 10.91 19.58 -21.62
N LEU A 388 10.55 18.33 -21.32
CA LEU A 388 10.60 17.76 -19.97
C LEU A 388 12.04 17.38 -19.60
N GLN A 389 12.37 17.52 -18.31
CA GLN A 389 13.65 17.06 -17.76
C GLN A 389 13.85 15.55 -17.93
N ASP A 390 12.76 14.79 -17.90
CA ASP A 390 12.73 13.32 -18.06
C ASP A 390 11.61 12.93 -19.05
N PRO A 391 11.87 13.02 -20.37
CA PRO A 391 10.88 12.75 -21.42
C PRO A 391 10.35 11.31 -21.39
N LEU A 392 9.08 11.14 -21.75
CA LEU A 392 8.51 9.83 -22.02
C LEU A 392 9.13 9.23 -23.29
N LYS A 393 9.25 7.90 -23.34
CA LYS A 393 9.76 7.18 -24.52
C LYS A 393 8.85 7.42 -25.73
N ASP A 394 9.44 7.73 -26.89
CA ASP A 394 8.72 8.01 -28.14
C ASP A 394 7.70 6.91 -28.49
N ARG A 395 8.10 5.65 -28.38
CA ARG A 395 7.22 4.50 -28.65
C ARG A 395 5.96 4.49 -27.77
N TYR A 396 6.05 4.98 -26.53
CA TYR A 396 4.88 5.10 -25.65
C TYR A 396 3.95 6.21 -26.13
N ILE A 397 4.49 7.35 -26.57
CA ILE A 397 3.71 8.46 -27.14
C ILE A 397 3.01 8.03 -28.43
N GLU A 398 3.75 7.40 -29.34
CA GLU A 398 3.22 6.84 -30.59
C GLU A 398 2.06 5.88 -30.32
N TYR A 399 2.26 4.94 -29.38
CA TYR A 399 1.20 4.01 -28.98
C TYR A 399 -0.04 4.73 -28.44
N GLN A 400 0.15 5.74 -27.58
CA GLN A 400 -0.97 6.52 -27.04
C GLN A 400 -1.70 7.30 -28.13
N LEU A 401 -0.98 7.96 -29.03
CA LEU A 401 -1.57 8.69 -30.15
C LEU A 401 -2.35 7.76 -31.09
N GLU A 402 -1.78 6.63 -31.48
CA GLU A 402 -2.46 5.65 -32.34
C GLU A 402 -3.70 5.04 -31.67
N TRP A 403 -3.63 4.74 -30.38
CA TRP A 403 -4.77 4.27 -29.61
C TRP A 403 -5.91 5.29 -29.60
N HIS A 404 -5.61 6.57 -29.33
CA HIS A 404 -6.63 7.63 -29.36
C HIS A 404 -7.15 7.88 -30.79
N LYS A 405 -6.28 7.96 -31.80
CA LYS A 405 -6.68 8.10 -33.23
C LYS A 405 -7.68 7.00 -33.61
N LYS A 406 -7.42 5.74 -33.23
CA LYS A 406 -8.32 4.59 -33.50
C LYS A 406 -9.67 4.74 -32.79
N LEU A 407 -9.69 5.19 -31.55
CA LEU A 407 -10.93 5.42 -30.80
C LEU A 407 -11.78 6.54 -31.41
N TYR A 408 -11.15 7.65 -31.76
CA TYR A 408 -11.82 8.79 -32.41
C TYR A 408 -12.39 8.40 -33.78
N LYS A 409 -11.67 7.60 -34.58
CA LYS A 409 -12.18 7.03 -35.85
C LYS A 409 -13.42 6.16 -35.65
N ASN A 410 -13.51 5.45 -34.53
CA ASN A 410 -14.63 4.57 -34.20
C ASN A 410 -15.77 5.29 -33.43
N ASN A 411 -15.84 6.63 -33.50
CA ASN A 411 -16.81 7.47 -32.78
C ASN A 411 -16.82 7.28 -31.24
N LYS A 412 -15.76 6.70 -30.66
CA LYS A 412 -15.57 6.60 -29.20
C LYS A 412 -14.69 7.76 -28.74
N LYS A 413 -15.30 8.94 -28.58
CA LYS A 413 -14.62 10.15 -28.11
C LYS A 413 -14.64 10.21 -26.59
N TYR A 414 -13.46 10.19 -25.98
CA TYR A 414 -13.29 10.40 -24.55
C TYR A 414 -13.19 11.89 -24.28
N LEU A 415 -13.87 12.36 -23.23
CA LEU A 415 -13.64 13.71 -22.72
C LEU A 415 -12.36 13.73 -21.90
N THR A 416 -11.79 14.92 -21.73
CA THR A 416 -10.75 15.15 -20.72
C THR A 416 -11.33 14.88 -19.32
N PRO A 417 -10.56 14.31 -18.36
CA PRO A 417 -11.04 14.05 -17.00
C PRO A 417 -11.62 15.28 -16.30
N ASN A 418 -12.58 15.09 -15.38
CA ASN A 418 -13.21 16.20 -14.65
C ASN A 418 -12.31 16.80 -13.56
N CYS A 419 -12.53 18.08 -13.25
CA CYS A 419 -11.75 18.81 -12.24
C CYS A 419 -11.85 18.22 -10.82
N ASN A 420 -12.96 17.55 -10.49
CA ASN A 420 -13.19 16.96 -9.17
C ASN A 420 -12.52 15.59 -8.99
N ASN A 421 -11.92 15.01 -10.04
CA ASN A 421 -11.15 13.79 -9.93
C ASN A 421 -9.73 14.12 -9.40
N GLU A 422 -9.48 13.75 -8.15
CA GLU A 422 -8.25 14.12 -7.44
C GLU A 422 -7.00 13.53 -8.10
N ILE A 423 -7.12 12.32 -8.67
CA ILE A 423 -6.04 11.54 -9.27
C ILE A 423 -5.39 12.24 -10.48
N TYR A 424 -6.18 12.99 -11.26
CA TYR A 424 -5.71 13.56 -12.53
C TYR A 424 -5.03 14.91 -12.40
N TYR A 425 -5.47 15.77 -11.48
CA TYR A 425 -4.97 17.15 -11.40
C TYR A 425 -4.41 17.52 -10.04
N LYS A 426 -5.09 17.16 -8.94
CA LYS A 426 -4.65 17.52 -7.58
C LYS A 426 -3.45 16.68 -7.15
N ASP A 427 -3.51 15.37 -7.37
CA ASP A 427 -2.47 14.42 -6.93
C ASP A 427 -1.12 14.64 -7.64
N ILE A 428 -1.14 15.20 -8.86
CA ILE A 428 0.09 15.56 -9.59
C ILE A 428 0.48 17.03 -9.43
N GLY A 429 -0.20 17.78 -8.56
CA GLY A 429 0.13 19.15 -8.21
C GLY A 429 -0.09 20.19 -9.31
N VAL A 430 -0.87 19.90 -10.36
CA VAL A 430 -1.11 20.84 -11.49
C VAL A 430 -2.39 21.66 -11.32
N CYS A 431 -3.24 21.36 -10.33
CA CYS A 431 -4.48 22.08 -10.10
C CYS A 431 -4.25 23.37 -9.29
N THR A 432 -4.11 24.51 -9.96
CA THR A 432 -4.10 25.85 -9.34
C THR A 432 -5.30 26.65 -9.86
N PRO A 433 -6.49 26.52 -9.26
CA PRO A 433 -7.71 27.08 -9.83
C PRO A 433 -7.72 28.61 -9.81
N ASP A 434 -8.27 29.21 -10.88
CA ASP A 434 -8.58 30.64 -10.94
C ASP A 434 -10.09 30.89 -10.73
N ASN A 435 -10.53 32.14 -10.92
CA ASN A 435 -11.94 32.54 -10.79
C ASN A 435 -12.88 31.94 -11.85
N ILE A 436 -12.36 31.46 -12.99
CA ILE A 436 -13.14 30.78 -14.03
C ILE A 436 -13.28 29.30 -13.69
N CYS A 437 -12.29 28.71 -13.01
CA CYS A 437 -12.32 27.31 -12.56
C CYS A 437 -13.52 26.98 -11.67
N SER A 438 -14.04 27.93 -10.88
CA SER A 438 -15.25 27.73 -10.07
C SER A 438 -16.54 27.63 -10.90
N LEU A 439 -16.50 28.02 -12.17
CA LEU A 439 -17.65 28.01 -13.10
C LEU A 439 -17.69 26.77 -13.99
N ILE A 440 -16.76 25.83 -13.81
CA ILE A 440 -16.62 24.65 -14.66
C ILE A 440 -16.51 23.37 -13.83
N LYS A 441 -17.09 22.28 -14.34
CA LYS A 441 -16.87 20.92 -13.82
C LYS A 441 -15.77 20.18 -14.58
N ASN A 442 -15.54 20.57 -15.83
CA ASN A 442 -14.59 19.95 -16.75
C ASN A 442 -13.68 21.02 -17.38
N PRO A 443 -12.37 20.77 -17.55
CA PRO A 443 -11.45 21.72 -18.20
C PRO A 443 -11.87 22.14 -19.61
N LEU A 444 -12.61 21.30 -20.34
CA LEU A 444 -13.10 21.59 -21.68
C LEU A 444 -14.08 22.76 -21.76
N SER A 445 -14.78 23.09 -20.67
CA SER A 445 -15.67 24.25 -20.64
C SER A 445 -14.92 25.57 -20.42
N TYR A 446 -13.68 25.53 -19.91
CA TYR A 446 -12.91 26.72 -19.56
C TYR A 446 -12.77 27.72 -20.72
N PRO A 447 -12.38 27.32 -21.95
CA PRO A 447 -12.18 28.27 -23.04
C PRO A 447 -13.42 29.10 -23.35
N ILE A 448 -14.61 28.47 -23.37
CA ILE A 448 -15.88 29.16 -23.63
C ILE A 448 -16.25 30.11 -22.49
N LYS A 449 -16.11 29.69 -21.23
CA LYS A 449 -16.39 30.55 -20.07
C LYS A 449 -15.44 31.76 -20.03
N LYS A 450 -14.17 31.56 -20.38
CA LYS A 450 -13.19 32.65 -20.50
C LYS A 450 -13.57 33.66 -21.56
N ILE A 451 -13.92 33.20 -22.77
CA ILE A 451 -14.36 34.09 -23.86
C ILE A 451 -15.60 34.91 -23.45
N LYS A 452 -16.58 34.27 -22.78
CA LYS A 452 -17.80 34.94 -22.32
C LYS A 452 -17.50 36.00 -21.25
N SER A 453 -16.60 35.70 -20.31
CA SER A 453 -16.17 36.62 -19.24
C SER A 453 -15.39 37.84 -19.78
N THR A 454 -14.54 37.65 -20.79
CA THR A 454 -13.79 38.75 -21.43
C THR A 454 -14.72 39.70 -22.17
N LYS A 455 -15.76 39.19 -22.85
CA LYS A 455 -16.76 40.02 -23.55
C LYS A 455 -17.60 40.86 -22.59
N SER A 456 -18.10 40.26 -21.50
CA SER A 456 -18.87 41.01 -20.49
C SER A 456 -18.07 42.12 -19.81
N SER A 457 -16.75 41.95 -19.70
CA SER A 457 -15.84 42.96 -19.12
C SER A 457 -15.56 44.12 -20.08
N GLN A 458 -15.59 43.88 -21.40
CA GLN A 458 -15.44 44.93 -22.43
C GLN A 458 -16.73 45.73 -22.62
N ASP A 459 -17.90 45.08 -22.52
CA ASP A 459 -19.20 45.75 -22.63
C ASP A 459 -19.55 46.61 -21.39
N SER A 460 -18.92 46.34 -20.24
CA SER A 460 -19.08 47.12 -19.00
C SER A 460 -18.06 48.26 -18.86
N GLN A 461 -17.00 48.28 -19.65
CA GLN A 461 -16.05 49.41 -19.74
C GLN A 461 -16.42 50.43 -20.85
N ASN A 462 -17.29 50.05 -21.78
CA ASN A 462 -17.78 50.89 -22.88
C ASN A 462 -19.18 51.48 -22.64
N ASN A 463 -19.75 51.33 -21.43
CA ASN A 463 -21.01 51.94 -21.01
C ASN A 463 -20.80 52.98 -19.91
#